data_AF-A0A849AUI0-F1
#
_entry.id   AF-A0A849AUI0-F1
#
_cell.length_a   1.000
_cell.length_b   1.000
_cell.length_c   1.000
_cell.angle_alpha   90.00
_cell.angle_beta   90.00
_cell.angle_gamma   90.00
#
_symmetry.space_group_name_H-M   'P 1'
#
loop_
_entity.id
_entity.type
_entity.pdbx_description
1 polymer ?
#
loop_
_entity_poly.entity_id
_entity_poly.type
_entity_poly.pdbx_seq_one_letter_code
_entity_poly.pdbx_strand_id
1 'polypeptide(L)'
;MENNSSLEVFGKFLQLQQQPNKLSEELFKNGWYPIKLIARVEKDPQERIDGYMERLIAGRYYDQIKKEYCYEQYPDRAHILKEAFLLFEQERYIACIPLFLAQADGIAKDFGTHGVFAGKEKDEAILEKKKFLFYISKKIGNNTSINNNLMKLFYSSIFIGIEEYKNISLIKHTDTTNTLENNSLNRHGIMHGNKEYLNYGTRTNALKTISFILFVINLISDFKQLELDQ
;
A
#
# COMPACT_ATOMS: atom_id res chain seq x y z
N MET A 1 -14.92 -37.06 16.69
CA MET A 1 -15.38 -36.16 15.62
C MET A 1 -14.90 -34.71 15.80
N GLU A 2 -14.27 -34.34 16.93
CA GLU A 2 -13.76 -32.96 17.15
C GLU A 2 -12.43 -32.63 16.43
N ASN A 3 -11.54 -33.61 16.21
CA ASN A 3 -10.22 -33.38 15.60
C ASN A 3 -10.23 -32.93 14.12
N ASN A 4 -11.27 -33.28 13.34
CA ASN A 4 -11.34 -32.86 11.93
C ASN A 4 -11.70 -31.38 11.79
N SER A 5 -12.53 -30.85 12.69
CA SER A 5 -12.95 -29.44 12.65
C SER A 5 -11.81 -28.50 13.01
N SER A 6 -10.97 -28.83 13.99
CA SER A 6 -9.79 -28.03 14.36
C SER A 6 -8.74 -28.00 13.26
N LEU A 7 -8.53 -29.12 12.55
CA LEU A 7 -7.60 -29.20 11.42
C LEU A 7 -8.09 -28.39 10.21
N GLU A 8 -9.40 -28.39 9.93
CA GLU A 8 -10.00 -27.56 8.87
C GLU A 8 -9.91 -26.06 9.17
N VAL A 9 -10.22 -25.66 10.42
CA VAL A 9 -10.09 -24.26 10.86
C VAL A 9 -8.64 -23.80 10.78
N PHE A 10 -7.70 -24.64 11.22
CA PHE A 10 -6.27 -24.35 11.13
C PHE A 10 -5.79 -24.27 9.67
N GLY A 11 -6.25 -25.19 8.81
CA GLY A 11 -5.95 -25.17 7.38
C GLY A 11 -6.45 -23.88 6.71
N LYS A 12 -7.67 -23.46 7.01
CA LYS A 12 -8.24 -22.19 6.51
C LYS A 12 -7.48 -20.96 7.02
N PHE A 13 -7.09 -20.98 8.30
CA PHE A 13 -6.25 -19.92 8.87
C PHE A 13 -4.91 -19.81 8.12
N LEU A 14 -4.20 -20.91 7.91
CA LEU A 14 -2.93 -20.93 7.17
C LEU A 14 -3.10 -20.45 5.73
N GLN A 15 -4.17 -20.87 5.05
CA GLN A 15 -4.48 -20.44 3.70
C GLN A 15 -4.67 -18.92 3.62
N LEU A 16 -5.42 -18.35 4.56
CA LEU A 16 -5.64 -16.90 4.66
C LEU A 16 -4.34 -16.13 4.94
N GLN A 17 -3.47 -16.64 5.82
CA GLN A 17 -2.18 -15.99 6.10
C GLN A 17 -1.24 -15.97 4.88
N GLN A 18 -1.33 -16.95 3.99
CA GLN A 18 -0.55 -16.99 2.75
C GLN A 18 -1.15 -16.18 1.60
N GLN A 19 -2.42 -15.77 1.72
CA GLN A 19 -3.15 -15.10 0.64
C GLN A 19 -2.50 -13.77 0.18
N PRO A 20 -1.99 -12.89 1.06
CA PRO A 20 -1.32 -11.66 0.62
C PRO A 20 -0.16 -11.94 -0.35
N ASN A 21 0.69 -12.92 -0.05
CA ASN A 21 1.76 -13.34 -0.96
C ASN A 21 1.21 -13.92 -2.28
N LYS A 22 0.20 -14.80 -2.20
CA LYS A 22 -0.38 -15.43 -3.40
C LYS A 22 -1.04 -14.43 -4.34
N LEU A 23 -1.64 -13.37 -3.78
CA LEU A 23 -2.32 -12.34 -4.57
C LEU A 23 -1.40 -11.19 -4.97
N SER A 24 -0.16 -11.12 -4.47
CA SER A 24 0.68 -9.92 -4.64
C SER A 24 0.92 -9.56 -6.10
N GLU A 25 1.23 -10.54 -6.94
CA GLU A 25 1.46 -10.30 -8.37
C GLU A 25 0.20 -9.76 -9.05
N GLU A 26 -0.96 -10.36 -8.75
CA GLU A 26 -2.26 -9.92 -9.28
C GLU A 26 -2.60 -8.51 -8.80
N LEU A 27 -2.35 -8.20 -7.53
CA LEU A 27 -2.58 -6.87 -6.94
C LEU A 27 -1.74 -5.82 -7.67
N PHE A 28 -0.43 -6.00 -7.77
CA PHE A 28 0.46 -5.01 -8.39
C PHE A 28 0.18 -4.83 -9.87
N LYS A 29 -0.07 -5.91 -10.61
CA LYS A 29 -0.43 -5.85 -12.03
C LYS A 29 -1.68 -5.02 -12.26
N ASN A 30 -2.60 -4.99 -11.30
CA ASN A 30 -3.84 -4.22 -11.37
C ASN A 30 -3.75 -2.87 -10.63
N GLY A 31 -2.58 -2.48 -10.11
CA GLY A 31 -2.37 -1.20 -9.42
C GLY A 31 -2.88 -1.14 -7.98
N TRP A 32 -3.11 -2.30 -7.35
CA TRP A 32 -3.43 -2.45 -5.94
C TRP A 32 -2.18 -2.76 -5.12
N TYR A 33 -2.26 -2.50 -3.81
CA TYR A 33 -1.16 -2.73 -2.87
C TYR A 33 -1.54 -3.76 -1.80
N PRO A 34 -0.60 -4.62 -1.36
CA PRO A 34 -0.86 -5.68 -0.40
C PRO A 34 -1.01 -5.11 1.00
N ILE A 35 -2.24 -5.11 1.50
CA ILE A 35 -2.57 -4.62 2.84
C ILE A 35 -2.84 -5.81 3.76
N LYS A 36 -2.56 -5.67 5.06
CA LYS A 36 -2.74 -6.76 6.05
C LYS A 36 -4.16 -7.33 6.08
N LEU A 37 -5.15 -6.51 5.74
CA LEU A 37 -6.56 -6.91 5.72
C LEU A 37 -6.86 -8.04 4.72
N ILE A 38 -6.01 -8.23 3.71
CA ILE A 38 -6.12 -9.34 2.75
C ILE A 38 -5.98 -10.70 3.47
N ALA A 39 -5.17 -10.78 4.53
CA ALA A 39 -5.01 -12.00 5.32
C ALA A 39 -6.24 -12.33 6.19
N ARG A 40 -7.31 -11.51 6.17
CA ARG A 40 -8.52 -11.69 7.00
C ARG A 40 -9.74 -12.14 6.20
N VAL A 41 -9.71 -12.02 4.87
CA VAL A 41 -10.88 -12.25 4.02
C VAL A 41 -10.47 -13.00 2.78
N GLU A 42 -10.99 -14.21 2.62
CA GLU A 42 -10.73 -15.01 1.45
C GLU A 42 -11.27 -14.32 0.18
N LYS A 43 -10.47 -14.31 -0.87
CA LYS A 43 -10.87 -13.91 -2.21
C LYS A 43 -11.57 -15.09 -2.88
N ASP A 44 -12.76 -14.89 -3.41
CA ASP A 44 -13.40 -15.90 -4.25
C ASP A 44 -12.57 -16.08 -5.54
N PRO A 45 -12.23 -17.31 -5.96
CA PRO A 45 -11.52 -17.56 -7.21
C PRO A 45 -12.17 -16.92 -8.45
N GLN A 46 -13.50 -16.79 -8.47
CA GLN A 46 -14.26 -16.20 -9.57
C GLN A 46 -14.39 -14.67 -9.47
N GLU A 47 -14.10 -14.08 -8.31
CA GLU A 47 -14.14 -12.64 -8.11
C GLU A 47 -12.92 -11.97 -8.74
N ARG A 48 -13.13 -10.87 -9.47
CA ARG A 48 -12.03 -10.04 -9.97
C ARG A 48 -11.29 -9.35 -8.84
N ILE A 49 -9.98 -9.14 -8.98
CA ILE A 49 -9.19 -8.45 -7.94
C ILE A 49 -9.72 -7.06 -7.57
N ASP A 50 -10.22 -6.30 -8.54
CA ASP A 50 -10.83 -4.98 -8.28
C ASP A 50 -12.06 -5.10 -7.37
N GLY A 51 -12.93 -6.09 -7.64
CA GLY A 51 -14.13 -6.35 -6.85
C GLY A 51 -13.79 -6.83 -5.43
N TYR A 52 -12.80 -7.71 -5.32
CA TYR A 52 -12.27 -8.18 -4.04
C TYR A 52 -11.75 -7.02 -3.20
N MET A 53 -10.86 -6.20 -3.76
CA MET A 53 -10.24 -5.08 -3.05
C MET A 53 -11.25 -4.00 -2.68
N GLU A 54 -12.22 -3.74 -3.55
CA GLU A 54 -13.33 -2.84 -3.26
C GLU A 54 -14.19 -3.34 -2.10
N ARG A 55 -14.64 -4.60 -2.15
CA ARG A 55 -15.43 -5.22 -1.08
C ARG A 55 -14.69 -5.21 0.25
N LEU A 56 -13.37 -5.39 0.21
CA LEU A 56 -12.50 -5.35 1.37
C LEU A 56 -12.38 -3.93 1.96
N ILE A 57 -12.01 -2.95 1.14
CA ILE A 57 -11.68 -1.58 1.56
C ILE A 57 -12.92 -0.72 1.78
N ALA A 58 -13.82 -0.67 0.80
CA ALA A 58 -15.02 0.17 0.84
C ALA A 58 -16.20 -0.49 1.55
N GLY A 59 -16.18 -1.82 1.66
CA GLY A 59 -17.19 -2.59 2.39
C GLY A 59 -16.71 -2.93 3.79
N ARG A 60 -16.06 -4.08 3.93
CA ARG A 60 -15.87 -4.75 5.23
C ARG A 60 -15.05 -3.96 6.24
N TYR A 61 -14.05 -3.21 5.79
CA TYR A 61 -13.10 -2.55 6.68
C TYR A 61 -13.04 -1.03 6.55
N TYR A 62 -13.99 -0.41 5.85
CA TYR A 62 -13.92 1.02 5.56
C TYR A 62 -13.78 1.89 6.82
N ASP A 63 -14.60 1.63 7.83
CA ASP A 63 -14.55 2.36 9.10
C ASP A 63 -13.27 2.06 9.90
N GLN A 64 -12.81 0.81 9.92
CA GLN A 64 -11.54 0.43 10.55
C GLN A 64 -10.36 1.14 9.89
N ILE A 65 -10.34 1.21 8.55
CA ILE A 65 -9.30 1.93 7.80
C ILE A 65 -9.28 3.41 8.19
N LYS A 66 -10.45 4.07 8.21
CA LYS A 66 -10.54 5.48 8.60
C LYS A 66 -10.10 5.70 10.05
N LYS A 67 -10.73 4.99 10.99
CA LYS A 67 -10.57 5.26 12.43
C LYS A 67 -9.24 4.74 12.95
N GLU A 68 -9.02 3.44 12.86
CA GLU A 68 -7.88 2.78 13.50
C GLU A 68 -6.57 3.04 12.75
N TYR A 69 -6.57 2.94 11.42
CA TYR A 69 -5.33 3.09 10.65
C TYR A 69 -5.00 4.55 10.34
N CYS A 70 -5.98 5.36 9.95
CA CYS A 70 -5.71 6.73 9.52
C CYS A 70 -5.77 7.75 10.66
N TYR A 71 -6.83 7.76 11.47
CA TYR A 71 -7.03 8.83 12.46
C TYR A 71 -6.30 8.59 13.78
N GLU A 72 -6.39 7.37 14.32
CA GLU A 72 -5.81 7.03 15.62
C GLU A 72 -4.29 6.87 15.57
N GLN A 73 -3.76 6.27 14.49
CA GLN A 73 -2.30 6.14 14.33
C GLN A 73 -1.61 7.45 13.90
N TYR A 74 -2.33 8.38 13.26
CA TYR A 74 -1.79 9.66 12.80
C TYR A 74 -2.68 10.84 13.24
N PRO A 75 -2.80 11.09 14.56
CA PRO A 75 -3.73 12.07 15.11
C PRO A 75 -3.47 13.50 14.58
N ASP A 76 -2.21 13.89 14.41
CA ASP A 76 -1.83 15.22 13.89
C ASP A 76 -2.27 15.42 12.44
N ARG A 77 -2.44 14.33 11.67
CA ARG A 77 -2.92 14.33 10.29
C ARG A 77 -4.41 14.06 10.16
N ALA A 78 -5.08 13.67 11.25
CA ALA A 78 -6.45 13.19 11.22
C ALA A 78 -7.42 14.19 10.60
N HIS A 79 -7.22 15.49 10.84
CA HIS A 79 -8.06 16.53 10.24
C HIS A 79 -7.97 16.57 8.70
N ILE A 80 -6.78 16.39 8.12
CA ILE A 80 -6.60 16.32 6.66
C ILE A 80 -7.11 15.00 6.09
N LEU A 81 -6.84 13.88 6.78
CA LEU A 81 -7.30 12.57 6.36
C LEU A 81 -8.84 12.48 6.40
N LYS A 82 -9.49 13.09 7.39
CA LYS A 82 -10.97 13.22 7.44
C LYS A 82 -11.50 13.95 6.21
N GLU A 83 -10.87 15.06 5.81
CA GLU A 83 -11.25 15.78 4.60
C GLU A 83 -11.08 14.91 3.34
N ALA A 84 -9.97 14.16 3.25
CA ALA A 84 -9.73 13.26 2.12
C ALA A 84 -10.81 12.16 2.01
N PHE A 85 -11.22 11.56 3.13
CA PHE A 85 -12.29 10.58 3.15
C PHE A 85 -13.67 11.22 2.88
N LEU A 86 -13.94 12.43 3.38
CA LEU A 86 -15.17 13.16 3.06
C LEU A 86 -15.27 13.43 1.55
N LEU A 87 -14.18 13.86 0.91
CA LEU A 87 -14.13 14.04 -0.55
C LEU A 87 -14.39 12.73 -1.30
N PHE A 88 -13.85 11.61 -0.81
CA PHE A 88 -14.13 10.30 -1.39
C PHE A 88 -15.62 9.92 -1.27
N GLU A 89 -16.22 10.12 -0.10
CA GLU A 89 -17.63 9.83 0.18
C GLU A 89 -18.58 10.71 -0.67
N GLN A 90 -18.13 11.92 -1.00
CA GLN A 90 -18.82 12.85 -1.91
C GLN A 90 -18.49 12.62 -3.39
N GLU A 91 -17.79 11.53 -3.72
CA GLU A 91 -17.36 11.18 -5.09
C GLU A 91 -16.46 12.22 -5.77
N ARG A 92 -15.81 13.09 -4.98
CA ARG A 92 -14.87 14.12 -5.46
C ARG A 92 -13.47 13.53 -5.68
N TYR A 93 -13.38 12.51 -6.53
CA TYR A 93 -12.16 11.70 -6.70
C TYR A 93 -10.95 12.49 -7.21
N ILE A 94 -11.18 13.49 -8.07
CA ILE A 94 -10.14 14.40 -8.56
C ILE A 94 -9.43 15.10 -7.40
N ALA A 95 -10.16 15.47 -6.34
CA ALA A 95 -9.60 16.16 -5.19
C ALA A 95 -9.08 15.20 -4.11
N CYS A 96 -9.75 14.07 -3.88
CA CYS A 96 -9.33 13.16 -2.82
C CYS A 96 -8.03 12.42 -3.17
N ILE A 97 -7.80 12.06 -4.45
CA ILE A 97 -6.60 11.30 -4.87
C ILE A 97 -5.31 12.08 -4.58
N PRO A 98 -5.11 13.34 -5.04
CA PRO A 98 -3.91 14.11 -4.74
C PRO A 98 -3.73 14.34 -3.24
N LEU A 99 -4.83 14.55 -2.51
CA LEU A 99 -4.78 14.73 -1.06
C LEU A 99 -4.29 13.46 -0.34
N PHE A 100 -4.79 12.29 -0.73
CA PHE A 100 -4.31 11.01 -0.23
C PHE A 100 -2.83 10.78 -0.59
N LEU A 101 -2.41 11.06 -1.83
CA LEU A 101 -1.00 10.95 -2.23
C LEU A 101 -0.09 11.86 -1.39
N ALA A 102 -0.51 13.11 -1.14
CA ALA A 102 0.24 14.02 -0.29
C ALA A 102 0.34 13.50 1.16
N GLN A 103 -0.72 12.90 1.70
CA GLN A 103 -0.69 12.32 3.04
C GLN A 103 0.18 11.06 3.13
N ALA A 104 0.21 10.21 2.09
CA ALA A 104 1.15 9.09 2.04
C ALA A 104 2.61 9.57 2.14
N ASP A 105 2.95 10.65 1.40
CA ASP A 105 4.29 11.25 1.45
C ASP A 105 4.61 11.82 2.84
N GLY A 106 3.65 12.51 3.46
CA GLY A 106 3.79 13.06 4.80
C GLY A 106 3.95 12.00 5.88
N ILE A 107 3.15 10.93 5.84
CA ILE A 107 3.25 9.79 6.77
C ILE A 107 4.66 9.17 6.74
N ALA A 108 5.23 8.99 5.55
CA ALA A 108 6.61 8.50 5.42
C ALA A 108 7.67 9.50 5.93
N LYS A 109 7.37 10.81 5.92
CA LYS A 109 8.24 11.82 6.54
C LYS A 109 8.20 11.78 8.05
N ASP A 110 7.01 11.60 8.64
CA ASP A 110 6.86 11.44 10.10
C ASP A 110 7.58 10.19 10.62
N PHE A 111 7.72 9.17 9.76
CA PHE A 111 8.54 8.01 10.05
C PHE A 111 10.06 8.30 10.10
N GLY A 112 10.51 9.44 9.57
CA GLY A 112 11.93 9.86 9.60
C GLY A 112 12.64 9.80 8.25
N THR A 113 11.92 9.57 7.15
CA THR A 113 12.49 9.58 5.78
C THR A 113 12.12 10.87 5.03
N HIS A 114 12.52 11.04 3.77
CA HIS A 114 12.16 12.26 2.99
C HIS A 114 10.81 12.13 2.27
N GLY A 115 10.03 11.09 2.56
CA GLY A 115 8.74 10.80 1.95
C GLY A 115 8.79 9.62 0.99
N VAL A 116 7.60 9.18 0.56
CA VAL A 116 7.45 8.05 -0.37
C VAL A 116 7.89 8.42 -1.79
N PHE A 117 7.70 9.67 -2.18
CA PHE A 117 7.94 10.16 -3.54
C PHE A 117 9.20 11.02 -3.66
N ALA A 118 10.16 10.86 -2.74
CA ALA A 118 11.42 11.58 -2.80
C ALA A 118 12.18 11.32 -4.12
N GLY A 119 12.71 12.38 -4.73
CA GLY A 119 13.32 12.38 -6.07
C GLY A 119 14.59 11.54 -6.21
N LYS A 120 15.18 11.52 -7.41
CA LYS A 120 16.45 10.81 -7.67
C LYS A 120 17.57 11.39 -6.81
N GLU A 121 18.23 10.53 -6.05
CA GLU A 121 19.45 10.84 -5.30
C GLU A 121 20.54 9.89 -5.81
N LYS A 122 21.72 10.42 -6.12
CA LYS A 122 22.82 9.63 -6.70
C LYS A 122 23.77 9.09 -5.64
N ASP A 123 23.79 9.71 -4.47
CA ASP A 123 24.59 9.27 -3.34
C ASP A 123 23.85 8.18 -2.56
N GLU A 124 24.46 7.00 -2.45
CA GLU A 124 23.86 5.82 -1.83
C GLU A 124 23.68 5.95 -0.31
N ALA A 125 24.60 6.64 0.38
CA ALA A 125 24.49 6.91 1.82
C ALA A 125 23.34 7.88 2.12
N ILE A 126 23.12 8.81 1.20
CA ILE A 126 21.99 9.73 1.25
C ILE A 126 20.69 8.99 0.85
N LEU A 127 20.72 8.14 -0.19
CA LEU A 127 19.57 7.34 -0.63
C LEU A 127 19.02 6.46 0.50
N GLU A 128 19.91 5.87 1.30
CA GLU A 128 19.58 5.06 2.47
C GLU A 128 18.77 5.83 3.51
N LYS A 129 19.07 7.11 3.76
CA LYS A 129 18.29 7.92 4.71
C LYS A 129 17.10 8.66 4.07
N LYS A 130 17.13 8.86 2.75
CA LYS A 130 16.17 9.73 2.06
C LYS A 130 14.94 9.01 1.56
N LYS A 131 15.04 7.82 0.97
CA LYS A 131 13.89 7.20 0.29
C LYS A 131 13.21 6.15 1.16
N PHE A 132 11.96 6.41 1.52
CA PHE A 132 11.13 5.53 2.35
C PHE A 132 11.18 4.05 1.91
N LEU A 133 10.79 3.77 0.67
CA LEU A 133 10.69 2.39 0.18
C LEU A 133 12.06 1.71 0.04
N PHE A 134 13.09 2.46 -0.38
CA PHE A 134 14.46 1.95 -0.44
C PHE A 134 15.01 1.62 0.95
N TYR A 135 14.81 2.52 1.92
CA TYR A 135 15.27 2.34 3.29
C TYR A 135 14.67 1.06 3.88
N ILE A 136 13.33 0.94 3.82
CA ILE A 136 12.63 -0.23 4.33
C ILE A 136 13.05 -1.49 3.55
N SER A 137 13.08 -1.45 2.21
CA SER A 137 13.41 -2.64 1.42
C SER A 137 14.84 -3.13 1.63
N LYS A 138 15.82 -2.22 1.76
CA LYS A 138 17.22 -2.55 2.07
C LYS A 138 17.36 -3.16 3.46
N LYS A 139 16.72 -2.57 4.48
CA LYS A 139 16.76 -3.07 5.85
C LYS A 139 16.09 -4.43 5.99
N ILE A 140 14.95 -4.65 5.33
CA ILE A 140 14.28 -5.96 5.28
C ILE A 140 15.14 -6.97 4.52
N GLY A 141 15.67 -6.60 3.34
CA GLY A 141 16.47 -7.50 2.51
C GLY A 141 17.75 -8.01 3.18
N ASN A 142 18.39 -7.18 4.00
CA ASN A 142 19.64 -7.51 4.68
C ASN A 142 19.48 -8.27 6.01
N ASN A 143 18.25 -8.41 6.54
CA ASN A 143 18.00 -9.05 7.83
C ASN A 143 17.61 -10.53 7.64
N THR A 144 18.32 -11.49 8.23
CA THR A 144 18.03 -12.94 8.09
C THR A 144 17.04 -13.51 9.12
N SER A 145 16.40 -12.66 9.95
CA SER A 145 15.47 -13.09 10.99
C SER A 145 14.15 -13.70 10.47
N ILE A 146 13.48 -14.50 11.32
CA ILE A 146 12.11 -15.06 11.09
C ILE A 146 11.13 -13.96 10.70
N ASN A 147 11.30 -12.80 11.31
CA ASN A 147 10.53 -11.61 11.10
C ASN A 147 10.64 -11.06 9.64
N ASN A 148 11.76 -11.24 8.95
CA ASN A 148 11.87 -10.97 7.50
C ASN A 148 11.00 -11.94 6.67
N ASN A 149 10.91 -13.21 7.07
CA ASN A 149 10.05 -14.17 6.37
C ASN A 149 8.57 -13.80 6.48
N LEU A 150 8.14 -13.25 7.62
CA LEU A 150 6.78 -12.71 7.77
C LEU A 150 6.56 -11.48 6.87
N MET A 151 7.51 -10.54 6.81
CA MET A 151 7.42 -9.42 5.86
C MET A 151 7.33 -9.88 4.40
N LYS A 152 8.12 -10.89 4.01
CA LYS A 152 8.06 -11.52 2.69
C LYS A 152 6.69 -12.14 2.40
N LEU A 153 6.07 -12.75 3.41
CA LEU A 153 4.72 -13.32 3.29
C LEU A 153 3.63 -12.26 3.15
N PHE A 154 3.76 -11.08 3.79
CA PHE A 154 2.73 -10.05 3.74
C PHE A 154 2.88 -9.07 2.58
N TYR A 155 4.11 -8.75 2.16
CA TYR A 155 4.39 -7.67 1.21
C TYR A 155 5.01 -8.11 -0.11
N SER A 156 5.25 -9.42 -0.29
CA SER A 156 5.82 -10.03 -1.49
C SER A 156 7.29 -9.68 -1.77
N SER A 157 7.97 -10.55 -2.51
CA SER A 157 9.31 -10.29 -3.05
C SER A 157 9.35 -9.07 -3.97
N ILE A 158 8.21 -8.66 -4.55
CA ILE A 158 8.09 -7.45 -5.38
C ILE A 158 8.44 -6.17 -4.61
N PHE A 159 8.48 -6.20 -3.29
CA PHE A 159 8.89 -5.06 -2.45
C PHE A 159 10.26 -5.23 -1.82
N ILE A 160 10.84 -6.43 -1.92
CA ILE A 160 11.93 -6.83 -1.06
C ILE A 160 13.19 -6.92 -1.90
N GLY A 161 14.00 -5.90 -1.73
CA GLY A 161 15.28 -5.71 -2.41
C GLY A 161 15.48 -4.25 -2.85
N ILE A 162 16.66 -3.96 -3.35
CA ILE A 162 17.14 -2.59 -3.64
C ILE A 162 16.49 -2.00 -4.90
N GLU A 163 15.91 -2.82 -5.78
CA GLU A 163 15.44 -2.39 -7.10
C GLU A 163 13.94 -2.61 -7.29
N GLU A 164 13.33 -3.49 -6.50
CA GLU A 164 12.00 -4.04 -6.71
C GLU A 164 10.91 -2.99 -6.45
N TYR A 165 11.13 -2.09 -5.47
CA TYR A 165 10.21 -0.97 -5.21
C TYR A 165 10.10 -0.01 -6.41
N LYS A 166 11.09 0.06 -7.31
CA LYS A 166 11.04 0.91 -8.52
C LYS A 166 9.97 0.45 -9.51
N ASN A 167 9.44 -0.77 -9.35
CA ASN A 167 8.38 -1.30 -10.19
C ASN A 167 6.99 -0.76 -9.83
N ILE A 168 6.83 -0.09 -8.69
CA ILE A 168 5.57 0.51 -8.28
C ILE A 168 5.15 1.60 -9.26
N SER A 169 4.01 1.41 -9.94
CA SER A 169 3.53 2.32 -10.99
C SER A 169 3.34 3.76 -10.50
N LEU A 170 2.90 3.94 -9.25
CA LEU A 170 2.59 5.25 -8.70
C LEU A 170 3.81 6.13 -8.45
N ILE A 171 5.00 5.54 -8.25
CA ILE A 171 6.25 6.30 -8.02
C ILE A 171 7.05 6.55 -9.30
N LYS A 172 6.67 5.90 -10.41
CA LYS A 172 7.36 6.06 -11.70
C LYS A 172 7.07 7.43 -12.29
N HIS A 173 8.05 7.98 -12.98
CA HIS A 173 7.87 9.20 -13.77
C HIS A 173 7.11 8.88 -15.07
N THR A 174 6.45 9.90 -15.63
CA THR A 174 5.59 9.73 -16.81
C THR A 174 6.36 9.37 -18.09
N ASP A 175 7.68 9.55 -18.12
CA ASP A 175 8.57 9.10 -19.21
C ASP A 175 8.73 7.57 -19.26
N THR A 176 8.28 6.85 -18.23
CA THR A 176 8.45 5.40 -18.06
C THR A 176 7.15 4.62 -17.88
N THR A 177 5.99 5.27 -18.05
CA THR A 177 4.68 4.63 -17.89
C THR A 177 3.67 5.11 -18.92
N ASN A 178 2.77 4.24 -19.35
CA ASN A 178 1.58 4.61 -20.12
C ASN A 178 0.32 4.62 -19.24
N THR A 179 -0.60 5.56 -19.53
CA THR A 179 -1.94 5.66 -18.96
C THR A 179 -2.75 4.37 -18.99
N LEU A 180 -2.62 3.55 -20.04
CA LEU A 180 -3.31 2.26 -20.15
C LEU A 180 -2.81 1.24 -19.12
N GLU A 181 -1.52 1.29 -18.76
CA GLU A 181 -0.89 0.34 -17.84
C GLU A 181 -1.21 0.65 -16.38
N ASN A 182 -1.45 1.92 -16.06
CA ASN A 182 -1.67 2.38 -14.69
C ASN A 182 -3.06 2.99 -14.45
N ASN A 183 -4.00 2.87 -15.41
CA ASN A 183 -5.33 3.49 -15.35
C ASN A 183 -5.27 5.01 -15.09
N SER A 184 -4.30 5.70 -15.71
CA SER A 184 -3.97 7.11 -15.46
C SER A 184 -3.64 7.43 -13.98
N LEU A 185 -3.31 6.45 -13.16
CA LEU A 185 -2.88 6.64 -11.78
C LEU A 185 -1.35 6.73 -11.70
N ASN A 186 -0.83 7.93 -11.99
CA ASN A 186 0.59 8.25 -11.86
C ASN A 186 0.74 9.54 -11.06
N ARG A 187 1.44 9.51 -9.92
CA ARG A 187 1.60 10.69 -9.06
C ARG A 187 2.31 11.83 -9.78
N HIS A 188 3.36 11.57 -10.55
CA HIS A 188 4.06 12.62 -11.30
C HIS A 188 3.12 13.28 -12.32
N GLY A 189 2.38 12.49 -13.10
CA GLY A 189 1.42 13.00 -14.07
C GLY A 189 0.29 13.81 -13.44
N ILE A 190 -0.31 13.28 -12.37
CA ILE A 190 -1.42 13.92 -11.64
C ILE A 190 -0.96 15.24 -11.01
N MET A 191 0.15 15.23 -10.27
CA MET A 191 0.61 16.41 -9.52
C MET A 191 1.13 17.55 -10.41
N HIS A 192 1.55 17.24 -11.64
CA HIS A 192 1.99 18.24 -12.62
C HIS A 192 0.92 18.59 -13.66
N GLY A 193 -0.30 18.04 -13.56
CA GLY A 193 -1.38 18.33 -14.49
C GLY A 193 -1.07 17.88 -15.93
N ASN A 194 -0.35 16.77 -16.10
CA ASN A 194 -0.06 16.23 -17.43
C ASN A 194 -1.36 15.84 -18.14
N LYS A 195 -1.55 16.31 -19.38
CA LYS A 195 -2.74 16.08 -20.22
C LYS A 195 -3.16 14.62 -20.33
N GLU A 196 -2.21 13.69 -20.30
CA GLU A 196 -2.48 12.25 -20.41
C GLU A 196 -3.10 11.67 -19.14
N TYR A 197 -2.90 12.34 -18.01
CA TYR A 197 -3.29 11.88 -16.69
C TYR A 197 -4.51 12.62 -16.15
N LEU A 198 -5.26 13.38 -16.96
CA LEU A 198 -6.41 14.17 -16.49
C LEU A 198 -7.62 13.31 -16.07
N ASN A 199 -7.74 12.09 -16.60
CA ASN A 199 -8.87 11.18 -16.34
C ASN A 199 -8.65 10.26 -15.12
N TYR A 200 -7.71 10.60 -14.24
CA TYR A 200 -7.37 9.81 -13.05
C TYR A 200 -8.50 9.72 -12.02
N GLY A 201 -9.44 10.68 -12.03
CA GLY A 201 -10.48 10.87 -11.02
C GLY A 201 -11.60 9.82 -11.06
N THR A 202 -11.27 8.55 -10.81
CA THR A 202 -12.23 7.45 -10.74
C THR A 202 -12.31 6.87 -9.33
N ARG A 203 -13.45 6.27 -9.00
CA ARG A 203 -13.63 5.59 -7.71
C ARG A 203 -12.60 4.49 -7.48
N THR A 204 -12.32 3.67 -8.50
CA THR A 204 -11.32 2.61 -8.45
C THR A 204 -9.92 3.18 -8.17
N ASN A 205 -9.52 4.28 -8.82
CA ASN A 205 -8.22 4.91 -8.54
C ASN A 205 -8.15 5.53 -7.14
N ALA A 206 -9.26 6.07 -6.64
CA ALA A 206 -9.33 6.55 -5.27
C ALA A 206 -9.15 5.40 -4.25
N LEU A 207 -9.80 4.26 -4.48
CA LEU A 207 -9.61 3.06 -3.66
C LEU A 207 -8.19 2.49 -3.77
N LYS A 208 -7.58 2.47 -4.96
CA LYS A 208 -6.16 2.10 -5.14
C LYS A 208 -5.25 3.01 -4.33
N THR A 209 -5.55 4.31 -4.30
CA THR A 209 -4.79 5.29 -3.50
C THR A 209 -5.00 5.10 -2.00
N ILE A 210 -6.21 4.77 -1.55
CA ILE A 210 -6.47 4.38 -0.14
C ILE A 210 -5.68 3.12 0.21
N SER A 211 -5.66 2.11 -0.67
CA SER A 211 -4.86 0.89 -0.47
C SER A 211 -3.36 1.19 -0.38
N PHE A 212 -2.87 2.18 -1.14
CA PHE A 212 -1.49 2.62 -1.09
C PHE A 212 -1.13 3.29 0.25
N ILE A 213 -1.98 4.19 0.76
CA ILE A 213 -1.78 4.77 2.09
C ILE A 213 -1.72 3.65 3.13
N LEU A 214 -2.70 2.76 3.10
CA LEU A 214 -2.77 1.68 4.08
C LEU A 214 -1.55 0.76 4.00
N PHE A 215 -1.07 0.50 2.79
CA PHE A 215 0.18 -0.21 2.55
C PHE A 215 1.38 0.48 3.21
N VAL A 216 1.54 1.79 3.02
CA VAL A 216 2.61 2.59 3.67
C VAL A 216 2.49 2.53 5.19
N ILE A 217 1.28 2.67 5.74
CA ILE A 217 1.02 2.58 7.18
C ILE A 217 1.37 1.19 7.72
N ASN A 218 0.93 0.14 7.04
CA ASN A 218 1.18 -1.25 7.44
C ASN A 218 2.68 -1.56 7.41
N LEU A 219 3.40 -1.12 6.37
CA LEU A 219 4.86 -1.23 6.30
C LEU A 219 5.56 -0.55 7.47
N ILE A 220 5.21 0.70 7.80
CA ILE A 220 5.79 1.43 8.94
C ILE A 220 5.52 0.70 10.24
N SER A 221 4.28 0.27 10.45
CA SER A 221 3.87 -0.43 11.66
C SER A 221 4.66 -1.73 11.86
N ASP A 222 4.82 -2.53 10.81
CA ASP A 222 5.61 -3.76 10.91
C ASP A 222 7.08 -3.46 11.09
N PHE A 223 7.63 -2.53 10.32
CA PHE A 223 9.04 -2.18 10.42
C PHE A 223 9.41 -1.69 11.84
N LYS A 224 8.56 -0.88 12.48
CA LYS A 224 8.76 -0.49 13.88
C LYS A 224 8.74 -1.69 14.84
N GLN A 225 7.88 -2.67 14.61
CA GLN A 225 7.88 -3.91 15.41
C GLN A 225 9.18 -4.69 15.22
N LEU A 226 9.70 -4.75 13.99
CA LEU A 226 10.99 -5.38 13.69
C LEU A 226 12.18 -4.77 14.42
N GLU A 227 12.18 -3.45 14.60
CA GLU A 227 13.25 -2.74 15.32
C GLU A 227 13.13 -2.88 16.84
N LEU A 228 11.91 -3.06 17.37
CA LEU A 228 11.68 -3.29 18.81
C LEU A 228 12.05 -4.71 19.26
N ASP A 229 11.99 -5.69 18.35
CA ASP A 229 12.31 -7.09 18.62
C ASP A 229 13.82 -7.42 18.50
N GLN A 230 14.68 -6.42 18.22
CA GLN A 230 16.15 -6.54 18.11
C GLN A 230 16.85 -5.97 19.34
#